data_AF-A0A349BUE4-F1
#
_entry.id   AF-A0A349BUE4-F1
#
_cell.length_a   1.000
_cell.length_b   1.000
_cell.length_c   1.000
_cell.angle_alpha   90.00
_cell.angle_beta   90.00
_cell.angle_gamma   90.00
#
_symmetry.space_group_name_H-M   'P 1'
#
loop_
_entity.id
_entity.type
_entity.pdbx_description
1 polymer ?
#
loop_
_entity_poly.entity_id
_entity_poly.type
_entity_poly.pdbx_seq_one_letter_code
_entity_poly.pdbx_strand_id
1 'polypeptide(L)'
;QEADAMSRRPKIGEIYKEYVDRCFKAGAMDFDDLLLRTNELLNRHPDVLAKYQDKFRYIMVDEYQDTNHSQYLIVRALSDRYQNICVVGDDAQSIY
;
A
#
# COMPACT_ATOMS: atom_id res chain seq x y z
N GLN A 1 20.99 -14.67 -16.56
CA GLN A 1 20.21 -15.22 -17.69
C GLN A 1 20.13 -16.74 -17.65
N GLU A 2 21.21 -17.52 -17.85
CA GLU A 2 21.13 -19.00 -17.73
C GLU A 2 20.81 -19.48 -16.31
N ALA A 3 21.40 -18.86 -15.28
CA ALA A 3 21.10 -19.16 -13.88
C ALA A 3 19.62 -18.89 -13.52
N ASP A 4 19.03 -17.82 -14.05
CA ASP A 4 17.62 -17.47 -13.78
C ASP A 4 16.64 -18.43 -14.47
N ALA A 5 17.03 -18.93 -15.66
CA ALA A 5 16.27 -19.94 -16.39
C ALA A 5 16.32 -21.30 -15.67
N MET A 6 17.48 -21.70 -15.15
CA MET A 6 17.65 -22.90 -14.32
C MET A 6 16.83 -22.81 -13.02
N SER A 7 16.72 -21.62 -12.43
CA SER A 7 15.89 -21.36 -11.23
C SER A 7 14.42 -21.05 -11.52
N ARG A 8 13.96 -21.16 -12.78
CA ARG A 8 12.56 -20.90 -13.21
C ARG A 8 12.00 -19.52 -12.82
N ARG A 9 12.84 -18.53 -12.58
CA ARG A 9 12.40 -17.18 -12.14
C ARG A 9 11.39 -16.50 -13.07
N PRO A 10 11.45 -16.66 -14.41
CA PRO A 10 10.45 -16.09 -15.31
C PRO A 10 9.03 -16.61 -15.07
N LYS A 11 8.87 -17.85 -14.58
CA LYS A 11 7.56 -18.43 -14.29
C LYS A 11 6.87 -17.78 -13.10
N ILE A 12 7.61 -17.12 -12.22
CA ILE A 12 7.04 -16.41 -11.07
C ILE A 12 6.15 -15.26 -11.56
N GLY A 13 6.58 -14.52 -12.58
CA GLY A 13 5.79 -13.44 -13.17
C GLY A 13 4.51 -13.94 -13.85
N GLU A 14 4.58 -15.07 -14.55
CA GLU A 14 3.41 -15.72 -15.16
C GLU A 14 2.42 -16.21 -14.11
N ILE A 15 2.91 -16.87 -13.06
CA ILE A 15 2.08 -17.35 -11.94
C ILE A 15 1.42 -16.18 -11.22
N TYR A 16 2.18 -15.12 -10.93
CA TYR A 16 1.65 -13.94 -10.26
C TYR A 16 0.56 -13.27 -11.11
N LYS A 17 0.79 -13.13 -12.42
CA LYS A 17 -0.22 -12.57 -13.33
C LYS A 17 -1.51 -13.39 -13.33
N GLU A 18 -1.41 -14.72 -13.45
CA GLU A 18 -2.57 -15.61 -13.41
C GLU A 18 -3.29 -15.56 -12.05
N TYR A 19 -2.54 -15.45 -10.96
CA TYR A 19 -3.11 -15.25 -9.62
C TYR A 19 -3.93 -13.96 -9.54
N VAL A 20 -3.35 -12.83 -9.95
CA VAL A 20 -4.04 -11.52 -9.95
C VAL A 20 -5.29 -11.55 -10.84
N ASP A 21 -5.20 -12.16 -12.03
CA ASP A 21 -6.32 -12.28 -12.96
C ASP A 21 -7.47 -13.11 -12.36
N ARG A 22 -7.16 -14.14 -11.56
CA ARG A 22 -8.15 -14.96 -10.85
C ARG A 22 -8.79 -14.18 -9.70
N CYS A 23 -8.01 -13.49 -8.89
CA CYS A 23 -8.53 -12.64 -7.81
C CYS A 23 -9.48 -11.59 -8.37
N PHE A 24 -9.09 -10.92 -9.46
CA PHE A 24 -9.94 -9.94 -10.14
C PHE A 24 -11.26 -10.55 -10.64
N LYS A 25 -11.22 -11.69 -11.33
CA LYS A 25 -12.44 -12.38 -11.80
C LYS A 25 -13.36 -12.84 -10.66
N ALA A 26 -12.78 -13.17 -9.50
CA ALA A 26 -13.53 -13.57 -8.32
C ALA A 26 -14.05 -12.37 -7.50
N GLY A 27 -13.68 -11.12 -7.85
CA GLY A 27 -13.97 -9.94 -7.03
C GLY A 27 -13.28 -9.98 -5.66
N ALA A 28 -12.15 -10.68 -5.57
CA ALA A 28 -11.37 -10.86 -4.35
C ALA A 28 -10.15 -9.93 -4.33
N MET A 29 -9.73 -9.56 -3.12
CA MET A 29 -8.49 -8.81 -2.85
C MET A 29 -7.75 -9.52 -1.73
N ASP A 30 -6.44 -9.64 -1.86
CA ASP A 30 -5.58 -10.02 -0.75
C ASP A 30 -5.17 -8.80 0.10
N PHE A 31 -4.31 -9.01 1.12
CA PHE A 31 -3.91 -7.94 2.03
C PHE A 31 -3.08 -6.84 1.35
N ASP A 32 -2.22 -7.20 0.40
CA ASP A 32 -1.39 -6.23 -0.32
C ASP A 32 -2.24 -5.43 -1.32
N ASP A 33 -3.23 -6.09 -1.95
CA ASP A 33 -4.22 -5.45 -2.80
C ASP A 33 -4.98 -4.36 -2.06
N LEU A 34 -5.34 -4.57 -0.78
CA LEU A 34 -6.04 -3.53 0.00
C LEU A 34 -5.22 -2.24 0.07
N LEU A 35 -3.91 -2.34 0.28
CA LEU A 35 -3.02 -1.18 0.32
C LEU A 35 -2.84 -0.59 -1.08
N LEU A 36 -2.51 -1.42 -2.06
CA LEU A 36 -2.24 -0.98 -3.43
C LEU A 36 -3.47 -0.31 -4.05
N ARG A 37 -4.64 -0.94 -3.97
CA ARG A 37 -5.90 -0.41 -4.53
C ARG A 37 -6.36 0.84 -3.80
N THR A 38 -6.16 0.93 -2.49
CA THR A 38 -6.44 2.17 -1.75
C THR A 38 -5.56 3.31 -2.25
N ASN A 39 -4.25 3.07 -2.41
CA ASN A 39 -3.34 4.07 -2.95
C ASN A 39 -3.71 4.47 -4.39
N GLU A 40 -4.06 3.52 -5.27
CA GLU A 40 -4.55 3.82 -6.62
C GLU A 40 -5.83 4.67 -6.60
N LEU A 41 -6.79 4.33 -5.73
CA LEU A 41 -8.06 5.03 -5.59
C LEU A 41 -7.84 6.50 -5.19
N LEU A 42 -7.02 6.74 -4.16
CA LEU A 42 -6.74 8.09 -3.67
C LEU A 42 -6.02 8.96 -4.72
N ASN A 43 -5.15 8.36 -5.54
CA ASN A 43 -4.44 9.07 -6.61
C ASN A 43 -5.30 9.34 -7.84
N ARG A 44 -6.20 8.42 -8.20
CA ARG A 44 -7.02 8.55 -9.43
C ARG A 44 -8.33 9.31 -9.21
N HIS A 45 -8.82 9.38 -7.96
CA HIS A 45 -10.10 10.00 -7.61
C HIS A 45 -9.92 11.08 -6.52
N PRO A 46 -9.52 12.31 -6.91
CA PRO A 46 -9.27 13.40 -5.96
C PRO A 46 -10.47 13.79 -5.10
N ASP A 47 -11.69 13.57 -5.58
CA ASP A 47 -12.93 13.79 -4.83
C ASP A 47 -13.07 12.81 -3.65
N VAL A 48 -12.71 11.55 -3.87
CA VAL A 48 -12.64 10.53 -2.80
C VAL A 48 -11.57 10.91 -1.79
N LEU A 49 -10.38 11.30 -2.26
CA LEU A 49 -9.30 11.76 -1.38
C LEU A 49 -9.75 12.97 -0.55
N ALA A 50 -10.33 14.00 -1.17
CA ALA A 50 -10.78 15.21 -0.49
C ALA A 50 -11.82 14.91 0.59
N LYS A 51 -12.75 14.00 0.32
CA LYS A 51 -13.73 13.51 1.30
C LYS A 51 -13.06 12.93 2.54
N TYR A 52 -12.01 12.12 2.38
CA TYR A 52 -11.29 11.52 3.50
C TYR A 52 -10.36 12.50 4.20
N GLN A 53 -9.71 13.41 3.47
CA GLN A 53 -8.94 14.49 4.08
C GLN A 53 -9.82 15.37 4.97
N ASP A 54 -11.05 15.69 4.54
CA ASP A 54 -12.00 16.47 5.35
C ASP A 54 -12.53 15.72 6.56
N LYS A 55 -12.62 14.40 6.47
CA LYS A 55 -13.00 13.52 7.57
C LYS A 55 -11.87 13.36 8.59
N PHE A 56 -10.64 13.16 8.12
CA PHE A 56 -9.45 12.89 8.94
C PHE A 56 -8.59 14.14 9.08
N ARG A 57 -9.10 15.12 9.83
CA ARG A 57 -8.37 16.37 10.09
C ARG A 57 -7.13 16.20 10.96
N TYR A 58 -7.08 15.13 11.75
CA TYR A 58 -5.97 14.76 12.62
C TYR A 58 -5.71 13.26 12.41
N ILE A 59 -4.45 12.90 12.18
CA ILE A 59 -4.03 11.52 11.92
C ILE A 59 -2.96 11.16 12.94
N MET A 60 -3.13 10.02 13.60
CA MET A 60 -2.12 9.44 14.48
C MET A 60 -1.70 8.09 13.93
N VAL A 61 -0.40 7.88 13.75
CA VAL A 61 0.17 6.61 13.30
C VAL A 61 1.10 6.09 14.38
N ASP A 62 0.82 4.88 14.86
CA ASP A 62 1.65 4.16 15.82
C ASP A 62 2.55 3.18 15.08
N GLU A 63 3.60 2.69 15.74
CA GLU A 63 4.59 1.74 15.19
C GLU A 63 5.12 2.16 13.80
N TYR A 64 5.43 3.45 13.65
CA TYR A 64 5.79 4.03 12.35
C TYR A 64 7.05 3.41 11.73
N GLN A 65 7.94 2.86 12.56
CA GLN A 65 9.16 2.18 12.12
C GLN A 65 8.90 0.93 11.27
N ASP A 66 7.74 0.29 11.40
CA ASP A 66 7.38 -0.92 10.65
C ASP A 66 6.52 -0.60 9.41
N THR A 67 6.38 0.68 9.05
CA THR A 67 5.54 1.08 7.91
C THR A 67 6.22 0.83 6.56
N ASN A 68 5.51 0.15 5.66
CA ASN A 68 5.98 -0.08 4.30
C ASN A 68 5.68 1.12 3.37
N HIS A 69 6.27 1.08 2.17
CA HIS A 69 6.14 2.19 1.20
C HIS A 69 4.68 2.51 0.82
N SER A 70 3.83 1.49 0.66
CA SER A 70 2.42 1.69 0.30
C SER A 70 1.64 2.37 1.44
N GLN A 71 1.88 1.96 2.69
CA GLN A 71 1.27 2.58 3.86
C GLN A 71 1.69 4.04 4.01
N TYR A 72 2.99 4.32 3.82
CA TYR A 72 3.53 5.68 3.82
C TYR A 72 2.81 6.58 2.80
N LEU A 73 2.65 6.12 1.56
CA LEU A 73 1.99 6.90 0.50
C LEU A 73 0.54 7.23 0.85
N ILE A 74 -0.20 6.27 1.41
CA ILE A 74 -1.59 6.47 1.82
C ILE A 74 -1.67 7.52 2.94
N VAL A 75 -0.89 7.34 4.01
CA VAL A 75 -0.87 8.25 5.15
C VAL A 75 -0.47 9.67 4.72
N ARG A 76 0.51 9.79 3.82
CA ARG A 76 0.93 11.06 3.25
C ARG A 76 -0.19 11.72 2.47
N ALA A 77 -0.85 11.01 1.56
CA ALA A 77 -1.96 11.56 0.77
C ALA A 77 -3.10 12.06 1.68
N LEU A 78 -3.45 11.29 2.72
CA LEU A 78 -4.52 11.63 3.65
C LEU A 78 -4.19 12.84 4.55
N SER A 79 -2.93 13.00 4.94
CA SER A 79 -2.50 14.10 5.81
C SER A 79 -2.19 15.40 5.06
N ASP A 80 -1.93 15.35 3.76
CA ASP A 80 -1.36 16.48 2.97
C ASP A 80 -2.16 17.79 3.09
N ARG A 81 -3.48 17.72 3.21
CA ARG A 81 -4.35 18.90 3.25
C ARG A 81 -4.28 19.71 4.55
N TYR A 82 -4.22 19.03 5.70
CA TYR A 82 -4.28 19.69 7.01
C TYR A 82 -2.96 19.59 7.79
N GLN A 83 -2.08 18.66 7.39
CA GLN A 83 -0.76 18.43 7.97
C GLN A 83 -0.73 18.19 9.49
N ASN A 84 -1.87 17.86 10.09
CA ASN A 84 -1.98 17.49 11.50
C ASN A 84 -1.75 15.98 11.66
N ILE A 85 -0.52 15.54 11.40
CA ILE A 85 -0.10 14.16 11.59
C ILE A 85 0.81 14.04 12.81
N CYS A 86 0.54 13.05 13.65
CA CYS A 86 1.41 12.62 14.74
C CYS A 86 1.85 11.19 14.44
N VAL A 87 3.16 10.95 14.41
CA VAL A 87 3.72 9.60 14.25
C VAL A 87 4.50 9.22 15.50
N VAL A 88 4.35 7.98 15.93
CA VAL A 88 5.05 7.39 17.07
C VAL A 88 5.75 6.13 16.58
N GLY A 89 6.99 5.93 16.99
CA GLY A 89 7.78 4.75 16.64
C GLY A 89 9.15 4.74 17.32
N ASP A 90 9.80 3.58 17.31
CA ASP A 90 11.13 3.35 17.87
C ASP A 90 12.02 2.63 16.84
N ASP A 91 13.03 3.33 16.30
CA ASP A 91 13.95 2.79 15.30
C ASP A 91 14.71 1.55 15.80
N ALA A 92 14.90 1.41 17.12
CA ALA A 92 15.57 0.25 17.72
C ALA A 92 14.68 -1.01 17.76
N GLN A 93 13.40 -0.89 17.40
CA GLN A 93 12.40 -1.97 17.43
C GLN A 93 11.86 -2.33 16.04
N SER A 94 12.46 -1.82 14.96
CA SER A 94 12.09 -2.24 13.61
C SER A 94 12.46 -3.70 13.38
N ILE A 95 11.45 -4.55 13.16
CA ILE A 95 11.63 -6.01 12.99
C ILE A 95 11.00 -6.55 11.70
N TYR A 96 10.42 -5.67 10.87
CA TYR A 96 9.72 -6.02 9.61
C TYR A 96 10.34 -5.37 8.37
#